data_AF-A0A8H5EQ43-F1
#
_entry.id   AF-A0A8H5EQ43-F1
#
_cell.length_a   1.000
_cell.length_b   1.000
_cell.length_c   1.000
_cell.angle_alpha   90.00
_cell.angle_beta   90.00
_cell.angle_gamma   90.00
#
_symmetry.space_group_name_H-M   'P 1'
#
loop_
_entity.id
_entity.type
_entity.pdbx_description
1 polymer ?
#
loop_
_entity_poly.entity_id
_entity_poly.type
_entity_poly.pdbx_seq_one_letter_code
_entity_poly.pdbx_strand_id
1 'polypeptide(L)'
;MLKQHSSSRKGSSSSQPTPGFLFIANKLVIHNPGRDDYLHLIPPSSPKYYRGEVPSKVMRYKNGEVSEAADWRWYRDASTLPASEGQLLRVDARGNCITDQYGQVYPAEEYKTFGVAACNPLLPIMVTEHDPLVTISNWELLRVFHPPSIPGLSQLSTITSTMGPGPGPLLHVAGRNPAWIPGLLPLTYKAPRRDAPHSAGLGGELPIVLGLMALNASPGSVMSNHSIDSVFLGHNRLWRHGAWTSPDAPRGHPPTASEDPKGFIVKVFFDPDNQYSTREDLHSFEWERAIVRD
;
A
#
# COMPACT_ATOMS: atom_id res chain seq x y z
N MET A 1 39.63 -39.14 -27.60
CA MET A 1 38.33 -39.21 -26.92
C MET A 1 38.43 -38.47 -25.60
N LEU A 2 37.83 -37.28 -25.51
CA LEU A 2 37.85 -36.46 -24.30
C LEU A 2 36.84 -36.99 -23.27
N LYS A 3 37.28 -37.14 -22.02
CA LYS A 3 36.39 -37.36 -20.85
C LYS A 3 35.75 -36.02 -20.47
N GLN A 4 34.44 -35.90 -20.67
CA GLN A 4 33.65 -34.81 -20.11
C GLN A 4 33.27 -35.15 -18.65
N HIS A 5 33.76 -34.33 -17.72
CA HIS A 5 33.21 -34.24 -16.37
C HIS A 5 31.90 -33.44 -16.42
N SER A 6 30.78 -34.08 -16.14
CA SER A 6 29.51 -33.38 -15.90
C SER A 6 29.54 -32.79 -14.49
N SER A 7 29.84 -31.50 -14.35
CA SER A 7 29.65 -30.77 -13.11
C SER A 7 28.18 -30.34 -13.00
N SER A 8 27.41 -31.04 -12.19
CA SER A 8 26.08 -30.60 -11.77
C SER A 8 26.23 -29.45 -10.78
N ARG A 9 26.31 -28.20 -11.26
CA ARG A 9 26.09 -27.03 -10.41
C ARG A 9 24.60 -26.97 -10.06
N LYS A 10 24.23 -27.55 -8.91
CA LYS A 10 23.01 -27.17 -8.20
C LYS A 10 23.15 -25.70 -7.87
N GLY A 11 22.46 -24.83 -8.62
CA GLY A 11 22.26 -23.44 -8.25
C GLY A 11 21.49 -23.40 -6.94
N SER A 12 22.21 -23.30 -5.83
CA SER A 12 21.66 -22.85 -4.56
C SER A 12 21.24 -21.39 -4.75
N SER A 13 19.99 -21.16 -5.16
CA SER A 13 19.39 -19.84 -5.00
C SER A 13 19.31 -19.58 -3.50
N SER A 14 20.29 -18.85 -2.94
CA SER A 14 20.16 -18.28 -1.62
C SER A 14 19.00 -17.29 -1.68
N SER A 15 17.79 -17.76 -1.38
CA SER A 15 16.64 -16.88 -1.22
C SER A 15 16.96 -15.97 -0.06
N GLN A 16 17.36 -14.73 -0.37
CA GLN A 16 17.44 -13.66 0.61
C GLN A 16 16.13 -13.68 1.40
N PRO A 17 16.18 -13.73 2.74
CA PRO A 17 14.97 -13.72 3.55
C PRO A 17 14.12 -12.51 3.15
N THR A 18 12.83 -12.76 2.91
CA THR A 18 11.90 -11.69 2.53
C THR A 18 11.33 -11.10 3.82
N PRO A 19 11.34 -9.77 3.98
CA PRO A 19 10.73 -9.17 5.15
C PRO A 19 9.26 -9.54 5.26
N GLY A 20 8.79 -9.65 6.49
CA GLY A 20 7.36 -9.69 6.78
C GLY A 20 6.95 -8.45 7.56
N PHE A 21 5.67 -8.13 7.53
CA PHE A 21 5.13 -6.97 8.21
C PHE A 21 3.63 -7.20 8.47
N LEU A 22 3.11 -6.46 9.43
CA LEU A 22 1.68 -6.34 9.66
C LEU A 22 1.16 -5.09 8.95
N PHE A 23 -0.07 -5.11 8.47
CA PHE A 23 -0.68 -3.92 7.90
C PHE A 23 -2.20 -3.93 8.02
N ILE A 24 -2.76 -2.72 7.90
CA ILE A 24 -4.18 -2.47 7.68
C ILE A 24 -4.35 -1.59 6.44
N ALA A 25 -5.50 -1.70 5.78
CA ALA A 25 -5.93 -0.80 4.72
C ALA A 25 -7.38 -0.41 4.97
N ASN A 26 -7.60 0.56 5.85
CA ASN A 26 -8.96 0.94 6.26
C ASN A 26 -9.54 1.94 5.27
N LYS A 27 -10.80 1.74 4.88
CA LYS A 27 -11.49 2.65 3.96
C LYS A 27 -11.89 3.92 4.70
N LEU A 28 -11.51 5.08 4.18
CA LEU A 28 -11.91 6.37 4.73
C LEU A 28 -13.38 6.65 4.39
N VAL A 29 -14.14 7.12 5.39
CA VAL A 29 -15.53 7.56 5.20
C VAL A 29 -15.53 9.08 5.03
N ILE A 30 -15.44 9.54 3.80
CA ILE A 30 -15.43 10.96 3.44
C ILE A 30 -16.87 11.50 3.58
N HIS A 31 -17.04 12.55 4.38
CA HIS A 31 -18.33 13.23 4.52
C HIS A 31 -18.48 14.38 3.53
N ASN A 32 -17.48 15.26 3.49
CA ASN A 32 -17.50 16.49 2.70
C ASN A 32 -16.16 16.62 1.96
N PRO A 33 -16.08 16.26 0.67
CA PRO A 33 -14.84 16.38 -0.09
C PRO A 33 -14.37 17.83 -0.21
N GLY A 34 -13.06 17.99 -0.35
CA GLY A 34 -12.45 19.25 -0.73
C GLY A 34 -12.57 19.52 -2.23
N ARG A 35 -12.09 20.68 -2.65
CA ARG A 35 -11.90 21.02 -4.06
C ARG A 35 -10.50 21.57 -4.28
N ASP A 36 -9.89 21.19 -5.40
CA ASP A 36 -8.68 21.86 -5.88
C ASP A 36 -9.02 23.19 -6.58
N ASP A 37 -8.00 23.90 -7.05
CA ASP A 37 -8.16 25.18 -7.77
C ASP A 37 -8.92 25.05 -9.11
N TYR A 38 -9.02 23.84 -9.63
CA TYR A 38 -9.74 23.51 -10.86
C TYR A 38 -11.13 22.92 -10.59
N LEU A 39 -11.58 22.96 -9.33
CA LEU A 39 -12.87 22.48 -8.85
C LEU A 39 -13.09 20.95 -8.94
N HIS A 40 -12.02 20.17 -9.12
CA HIS A 40 -12.08 18.72 -8.97
C HIS A 40 -12.34 18.35 -7.51
N LEU A 41 -13.17 17.34 -7.27
CA LEU A 41 -13.35 16.78 -5.94
C LEU A 41 -12.07 16.07 -5.50
N ILE A 42 -11.55 16.44 -4.33
CA ILE A 42 -10.35 15.88 -3.71
C ILE A 42 -10.65 15.46 -2.28
N PRO A 43 -9.83 14.57 -1.68
CA PRO A 43 -9.96 14.27 -0.27
C PRO A 43 -9.90 15.53 0.61
N PRO A 44 -10.72 15.63 1.66
CA PRO A 44 -10.68 16.77 2.55
C PRO A 44 -9.33 16.85 3.29
N SER A 45 -8.82 18.07 3.46
CA SER A 45 -7.59 18.33 4.23
C SER A 45 -7.80 18.28 5.75
N SER A 46 -9.04 18.39 6.24
CA SER A 46 -9.33 18.48 7.67
C SER A 46 -10.04 17.22 8.19
N PRO A 47 -9.61 16.65 9.33
CA PRO A 47 -10.23 15.47 9.95
C PRO A 47 -11.74 15.59 10.17
N LYS A 48 -12.25 16.79 10.47
CA LYS A 48 -13.68 17.04 10.75
C LYS A 48 -14.62 16.74 9.57
N TYR A 49 -14.07 16.57 8.36
CA TYR A 49 -14.83 16.25 7.15
C TYR A 49 -14.82 14.76 6.80
N TYR A 50 -14.30 13.93 7.71
CA TYR A 50 -14.43 12.49 7.69
C TYR A 50 -15.40 12.05 8.79
N ARG A 51 -16.10 10.92 8.58
CA ARG A 51 -16.91 10.25 9.62
C ARG A 51 -16.15 9.13 10.33
N GLY A 52 -14.87 8.97 10.02
CA GLY A 52 -14.02 7.88 10.49
C GLY A 52 -13.60 6.96 9.34
N GLU A 53 -13.46 5.68 9.66
CA GLU A 53 -12.98 4.63 8.76
C GLU A 53 -13.83 3.36 8.88
N VAL A 54 -13.77 2.52 7.86
CA VAL A 54 -14.24 1.12 7.89
C VAL A 54 -13.01 0.24 8.01
N PRO A 55 -12.76 -0.37 9.18
CA PRO A 55 -11.56 -1.16 9.41
C PRO A 55 -11.50 -2.45 8.58
N SER A 56 -10.36 -2.68 7.94
CA SER A 56 -9.98 -3.99 7.40
C SER A 56 -9.62 -4.97 8.52
N LYS A 57 -9.51 -6.26 8.21
CA LYS A 57 -8.78 -7.19 9.07
C LYS A 57 -7.31 -6.78 9.17
N VAL A 58 -6.66 -7.13 10.28
CA VAL A 58 -5.20 -7.01 10.38
C VAL A 58 -4.60 -8.12 9.52
N MET A 59 -3.70 -7.72 8.62
CA MET A 59 -3.09 -8.62 7.65
C MET A 59 -1.60 -8.77 7.96
N ARG A 60 -1.07 -9.97 7.71
CA ARG A 60 0.36 -10.29 7.81
C ARG A 60 0.86 -10.68 6.42
N TYR A 61 1.84 -9.93 5.93
CA TYR A 61 2.61 -10.33 4.76
C TYR A 61 3.84 -11.14 5.19
N LYS A 62 4.05 -12.30 4.55
CA LYS A 62 5.24 -13.13 4.77
C LYS A 62 5.52 -13.95 3.51
N ASN A 63 6.75 -13.86 3.00
CA ASN A 63 7.23 -14.67 1.87
C ASN A 63 6.34 -14.60 0.62
N GLY A 64 5.85 -13.42 0.27
CA GLY A 64 4.99 -13.22 -0.91
C GLY A 64 3.53 -13.62 -0.70
N GLU A 65 3.13 -13.95 0.53
CA GLU A 65 1.77 -14.32 0.87
C GLU A 65 1.19 -13.38 1.92
N VAL A 66 -0.11 -13.11 1.80
CA VAL A 66 -0.88 -12.37 2.79
C VAL A 66 -1.83 -13.32 3.51
N SER A 67 -1.83 -13.25 4.83
CA SER A 67 -2.71 -14.02 5.72
C SER A 67 -3.33 -13.09 6.75
N GLU A 68 -4.42 -13.53 7.39
CA GLU A 68 -5.01 -12.80 8.52
C GLU A 68 -4.11 -12.94 9.75
N ALA A 69 -3.81 -11.81 10.40
CA ALA A 69 -3.11 -11.76 11.68
C ALA A 69 -4.14 -11.80 12.81
N ALA A 70 -4.76 -12.96 13.03
CA ALA A 70 -5.89 -13.10 13.97
C ALA A 70 -5.52 -12.83 15.44
N ASP A 71 -4.23 -12.90 15.77
CA ASP A 71 -3.63 -12.51 17.04
C ASP A 71 -3.44 -10.99 17.20
N TRP A 72 -3.90 -10.19 16.24
CA TRP A 72 -3.85 -8.74 16.26
C TRP A 72 -5.21 -8.11 16.00
N ARG A 73 -5.49 -7.01 16.71
CA ARG A 73 -6.70 -6.20 16.54
C ARG A 73 -6.32 -4.75 16.30
N TRP A 74 -6.98 -4.14 15.31
CA TRP A 74 -6.97 -2.69 15.14
C TRP A 74 -7.88 -2.04 16.19
N TYR A 75 -7.35 -1.07 16.92
CA TYR A 75 -8.09 -0.28 17.89
C TYR A 75 -7.90 1.20 17.60
N ARG A 76 -9.02 1.94 17.52
CA ARG A 76 -9.04 3.39 17.47
C ARG A 76 -10.23 3.87 18.28
N ASP A 77 -10.03 4.90 19.10
CA ASP A 77 -11.14 5.57 19.76
C ASP A 77 -11.84 6.49 18.75
N ALA A 78 -13.06 6.10 18.36
CA ALA A 78 -13.89 6.85 17.42
C ALA A 78 -14.74 7.94 18.10
N SER A 79 -14.65 8.10 19.43
CA SER A 79 -15.47 9.06 20.19
C SER A 79 -14.87 10.47 20.25
N THR A 80 -13.65 10.66 19.77
CA THR A 80 -12.90 11.92 19.82
C THR A 80 -12.76 12.55 18.42
N LEU A 81 -12.73 13.90 18.37
CA LEU A 81 -12.46 14.67 17.14
C LEU A 81 -11.37 15.72 17.41
N PRO A 82 -10.20 15.69 16.73
CA PRO A 82 -9.78 14.66 15.77
C PRO A 82 -9.72 13.27 16.43
N ALA A 83 -9.77 12.21 15.61
CA ALA A 83 -9.72 10.85 16.13
C ALA A 83 -8.37 10.57 16.80
N SER A 84 -8.35 9.61 17.74
CA SER A 84 -7.07 9.15 18.29
C SER A 84 -6.20 8.55 17.19
N GLU A 85 -4.89 8.55 17.40
CA GLU A 85 -4.04 7.62 16.67
C GLU A 85 -4.54 6.19 16.95
N GLY A 86 -4.79 5.44 15.88
CA GLY A 86 -5.14 4.04 16.01
C GLY A 86 -3.89 3.18 16.14
N GLN A 87 -4.03 2.04 16.83
CA GLN A 87 -2.93 1.15 17.19
C GLN A 87 -3.30 -0.32 16.93
N LEU A 88 -2.29 -1.16 16.71
CA LEU A 88 -2.46 -2.61 16.67
C LEU A 88 -2.15 -3.21 18.05
N LEU A 89 -3.14 -3.88 18.64
CA LEU A 89 -3.00 -4.55 19.93
C LEU A 89 -2.98 -6.06 19.73
N ARG A 90 -2.06 -6.73 20.42
CA ARG A 90 -1.99 -8.19 20.41
C ARG A 90 -3.09 -8.78 21.28
N VAL A 91 -3.75 -9.83 20.79
CA VAL A 91 -4.86 -10.48 21.48
C VAL A 91 -4.68 -11.99 21.63
N ASP A 92 -5.28 -12.55 22.69
CA ASP A 92 -5.34 -14.00 22.92
C ASP A 92 -6.41 -14.67 22.04
N ALA A 93 -6.52 -16.01 22.13
CA ALA A 93 -7.52 -16.79 21.39
C ALA A 93 -8.98 -16.45 21.74
N ARG A 94 -9.22 -15.74 22.85
CA ARG A 94 -10.54 -15.26 23.28
C ARG A 94 -10.80 -13.82 22.83
N GLY A 95 -9.81 -13.16 22.24
CA GLY A 95 -9.87 -11.77 21.79
C GLY A 95 -9.55 -10.73 22.87
N ASN A 96 -9.01 -11.15 24.02
CA ASN A 96 -8.58 -10.22 25.06
C ASN A 96 -7.20 -9.67 24.73
N CYS A 97 -6.95 -8.39 25.04
CA CYS A 97 -5.63 -7.81 24.89
C CYS A 97 -4.62 -8.55 25.78
N ILE A 98 -3.48 -8.92 25.20
CA ILE A 98 -2.35 -9.48 25.93
C ILE A 98 -1.63 -8.32 26.63
N THR A 99 -1.49 -8.45 27.94
CA THR A 99 -0.78 -7.49 28.78
C THR A 99 0.48 -8.10 29.38
N ASP A 100 1.41 -7.24 29.78
CA ASP A 100 2.54 -7.64 30.61
C ASP A 100 2.15 -7.96 32.06
N GLN A 101 3.15 -8.27 32.89
CA GLN A 101 2.97 -8.56 34.32
C GLN A 101 2.43 -7.38 35.15
N TYR A 102 2.43 -6.16 34.58
CA TYR A 102 1.92 -4.93 35.19
C TYR A 102 0.57 -4.50 34.58
N GLY A 103 -0.02 -5.31 33.70
CA GLY A 103 -1.28 -5.01 33.03
C GLY A 103 -1.15 -3.99 31.87
N GLN A 104 0.06 -3.70 31.39
CA GLN A 104 0.28 -2.79 30.27
C GLN A 104 0.14 -3.53 28.94
N VAL A 105 -0.53 -2.89 27.98
CA VAL A 105 -0.61 -3.36 26.59
C VAL A 105 0.60 -2.86 25.81
N TYR A 106 1.19 -3.71 24.98
CA TYR A 106 2.23 -3.32 24.04
C TYR A 106 1.66 -3.29 22.61
N PRO A 107 1.46 -2.11 22.03
CA PRO A 107 1.03 -2.01 20.64
C PRO A 107 2.16 -2.43 19.69
N ALA A 108 1.82 -2.87 18.48
CA ALA A 108 2.82 -3.03 17.42
C ALA A 108 3.40 -1.65 17.08
N GLU A 109 4.72 -1.60 16.87
CA GLU A 109 5.40 -0.39 16.44
C GLU A 109 5.08 -0.08 14.98
N GLU A 110 4.62 1.14 14.72
CA GLU A 110 4.33 1.63 13.37
C GLU A 110 5.63 1.87 12.59
N TYR A 111 5.71 1.30 11.39
CA TYR A 111 6.80 1.56 10.45
C TYR A 111 6.50 2.80 9.62
N LYS A 112 5.33 2.85 8.97
CA LYS A 112 4.94 3.94 8.06
C LYS A 112 3.43 3.98 7.82
N THR A 113 2.92 5.17 7.55
CA THR A 113 1.49 5.46 7.29
C THR A 113 1.32 6.31 6.04
N PHE A 114 0.29 6.01 5.24
CA PHE A 114 -0.18 6.89 4.15
C PHE A 114 -1.70 6.88 4.01
N GLY A 115 -2.27 8.05 3.75
CA GLY A 115 -3.55 8.17 3.06
C GLY A 115 -3.36 8.03 1.56
N VAL A 116 -4.20 7.24 0.90
CA VAL A 116 -4.20 7.02 -0.56
C VAL A 116 -5.61 7.17 -1.09
N ALA A 117 -5.82 8.00 -2.10
CA ALA A 117 -7.14 8.26 -2.65
C ALA A 117 -7.18 8.31 -4.18
N ALA A 118 -8.20 7.68 -4.76
CA ALA A 118 -8.59 7.88 -6.15
C ALA A 118 -9.65 8.98 -6.22
N CYS A 119 -9.41 10.01 -7.04
CA CYS A 119 -10.27 11.20 -7.07
C CYS A 119 -11.27 11.20 -8.22
N ASN A 120 -10.82 11.23 -9.48
CA ASN A 120 -11.71 11.15 -10.64
C ASN A 120 -10.95 10.70 -11.90
N PRO A 121 -11.58 10.57 -13.09
CA PRO A 121 -10.86 10.13 -14.29
C PRO A 121 -9.82 11.14 -14.82
N LEU A 122 -9.95 12.43 -14.48
CA LEU A 122 -9.10 13.53 -14.95
C LEU A 122 -8.01 13.91 -13.94
N LEU A 123 -8.28 13.71 -12.65
CA LEU A 123 -7.34 13.89 -11.55
C LEU A 123 -6.89 12.52 -11.03
N PRO A 124 -5.59 12.20 -11.05
CA PRO A 124 -5.13 10.85 -10.80
C PRO A 124 -5.19 10.49 -9.30
N ILE A 125 -4.13 9.87 -8.78
CA ILE A 125 -4.09 9.38 -7.40
C ILE A 125 -3.48 10.44 -6.51
N MET A 126 -4.12 10.70 -5.38
CA MET A 126 -3.60 11.59 -4.35
C MET A 126 -3.14 10.80 -3.14
N VAL A 127 -2.08 11.29 -2.49
CA VAL A 127 -1.49 10.68 -1.31
C VAL A 127 -1.18 11.72 -0.24
N THR A 128 -1.09 11.27 1.01
CA THR A 128 -0.64 12.09 2.14
C THR A 128 0.10 11.21 3.14
N GLU A 129 1.19 11.71 3.72
CA GLU A 129 2.09 10.95 4.63
C GLU A 129 1.54 10.79 6.05
N HIS A 130 0.34 11.31 6.31
CA HIS A 130 -0.26 11.35 7.63
C HIS A 130 -1.64 10.71 7.63
N ASP A 131 -2.10 10.34 8.82
CA ASP A 131 -3.46 9.86 9.02
C ASP A 131 -4.47 11.02 8.91
N PRO A 132 -5.31 11.06 7.85
CA PRO A 132 -6.23 12.17 7.62
C PRO A 132 -7.37 12.26 8.63
N LEU A 133 -7.51 11.27 9.51
CA LEU A 133 -8.47 11.31 10.64
C LEU A 133 -7.89 11.98 11.89
N VAL A 134 -6.57 12.19 11.96
CA VAL A 134 -5.88 12.67 13.15
C VAL A 134 -5.36 14.10 12.95
N THR A 135 -4.72 14.37 11.81
CA THR A 135 -4.07 15.65 11.54
C THR A 135 -4.59 16.30 10.25
N ILE A 136 -4.28 17.59 10.08
CA ILE A 136 -4.55 18.25 8.81
C ILE A 136 -3.62 17.64 7.75
N SER A 137 -4.20 17.08 6.70
CA SER A 137 -3.48 16.44 5.61
C SER A 137 -3.29 17.39 4.45
N ASN A 138 -2.05 17.50 3.99
CA ASN A 138 -1.76 18.03 2.67
C ASN A 138 -1.78 16.86 1.68
N TRP A 139 -2.79 16.83 0.83
CA TRP A 139 -2.90 15.83 -0.23
C TRP A 139 -2.13 16.30 -1.44
N GLU A 140 -1.22 15.48 -1.94
CA GLU A 140 -0.46 15.74 -3.16
C GLU A 140 -0.69 14.66 -4.21
N LEU A 141 -0.32 14.95 -5.46
CA LEU A 141 -0.37 13.95 -6.53
C LEU A 141 0.69 12.86 -6.28
N LEU A 142 0.29 11.60 -6.43
CA LEU A 142 1.20 10.47 -6.42
C LEU A 142 2.26 10.64 -7.51
N ARG A 143 3.52 10.48 -7.13
CA ARG A 143 4.67 10.55 -8.01
C ARG A 143 5.35 9.19 -8.14
N VAL A 144 6.22 9.12 -9.14
CA VAL A 144 6.96 7.91 -9.49
C VAL A 144 8.42 8.28 -9.71
N PHE A 145 9.30 7.72 -8.90
CA PHE A 145 10.75 7.81 -9.07
C PHE A 145 11.27 6.64 -9.91
N HIS A 146 12.22 6.93 -10.80
CA HIS A 146 12.86 5.94 -11.68
C HIS A 146 14.31 5.77 -11.21
N PRO A 147 14.62 4.74 -10.40
CA PRO A 147 15.98 4.55 -9.89
C PRO A 147 16.94 4.28 -11.07
N PRO A 148 18.00 5.09 -11.26
CA PRO A 148 18.94 4.92 -12.37
C PRO A 148 19.64 3.56 -12.38
N SER A 149 19.79 2.93 -11.20
CA SER A 149 20.43 1.64 -11.02
C SER A 149 19.59 0.45 -11.49
N ILE A 150 18.26 0.60 -11.63
CA ILE A 150 17.35 -0.50 -12.01
C ILE A 150 16.41 -0.02 -13.12
N PRO A 151 16.86 -0.06 -14.40
CA PRO A 151 16.03 0.35 -15.53
C PRO A 151 14.69 -0.40 -15.58
N GLY A 152 13.61 0.36 -15.78
CA GLY A 152 12.26 -0.18 -15.86
C GLY A 152 11.54 -0.36 -14.52
N LEU A 153 12.23 -0.22 -13.38
CA LEU A 153 11.60 -0.21 -12.06
C LEU A 153 10.90 1.14 -11.84
N SER A 154 9.67 1.09 -11.32
CA SER A 154 8.92 2.27 -10.93
C SER A 154 8.76 2.29 -9.42
N GLN A 155 9.19 3.37 -8.75
CA GLN A 155 9.06 3.50 -7.30
C GLN A 155 8.02 4.57 -6.96
N LEU A 156 6.92 4.17 -6.33
CA LEU A 156 5.91 5.11 -5.86
C LEU A 156 6.48 5.99 -4.76
N SER A 157 6.30 7.29 -4.90
CA SER A 157 6.93 8.26 -4.00
C SER A 157 6.11 9.53 -3.85
N THR A 158 6.45 10.28 -2.80
CA THR A 158 6.13 11.70 -2.62
C THR A 158 7.34 12.55 -3.00
N ILE A 159 7.23 13.87 -2.85
CA ILE A 159 8.39 14.75 -2.95
C ILE A 159 9.35 14.61 -1.75
N THR A 160 8.84 14.10 -0.63
CA THR A 160 9.54 13.94 0.66
C THR A 160 10.04 12.52 0.92
N SER A 161 9.65 11.55 0.09
CA SER A 161 10.18 10.19 0.13
C SER A 161 11.71 10.15 0.12
N THR A 162 12.28 9.17 0.83
CA THR A 162 13.72 8.91 0.92
C THR A 162 14.28 8.24 -0.34
N MET A 163 14.01 8.82 -1.50
CA MET A 163 14.46 8.33 -2.80
C MET A 163 15.99 8.32 -2.88
N GLY A 164 16.54 7.35 -3.60
CA GLY A 164 17.96 7.30 -3.91
C GLY A 164 18.40 8.44 -4.85
N PRO A 165 19.71 8.53 -5.16
CA PRO A 165 20.21 9.53 -6.09
C PRO A 165 19.61 9.31 -7.49
N GLY A 166 19.14 10.38 -8.12
CA GLY A 166 18.52 10.30 -9.44
C GLY A 166 17.79 11.56 -9.86
N PRO A 167 17.09 11.52 -11.00
CA PRO A 167 16.19 12.60 -11.40
C PRO A 167 15.04 12.74 -10.39
N GLY A 168 14.46 13.94 -10.29
CA GLY A 168 13.28 14.15 -9.45
C GLY A 168 12.09 13.27 -9.85
N PRO A 169 11.14 13.04 -8.93
CA PRO A 169 10.02 12.13 -9.18
C PRO A 169 9.05 12.68 -10.24
N LEU A 170 8.54 11.78 -11.07
CA LEU A 170 7.74 12.04 -12.27
C LEU A 170 6.26 11.65 -12.05
N LEU A 171 5.41 11.89 -13.06
CA LEU A 171 4.00 11.48 -13.06
C LEU A 171 3.72 10.26 -13.97
N HIS A 172 4.77 9.54 -14.38
CA HIS A 172 4.63 8.35 -15.21
C HIS A 172 5.63 7.27 -14.80
N VAL A 173 5.38 6.03 -15.19
CA VAL A 173 6.16 4.84 -14.86
C VAL A 173 7.35 4.66 -15.79
N ALA A 174 8.42 3.99 -15.33
CA ALA A 174 9.68 3.86 -16.08
C ALA A 174 9.59 2.89 -17.27
N GLY A 175 8.73 1.88 -17.16
CA GLY A 175 8.69 0.74 -18.08
C GLY A 175 7.51 0.74 -19.05
N ARG A 176 7.71 0.15 -20.24
CA ARG A 176 6.64 -0.17 -21.18
C ARG A 176 5.93 -1.47 -20.81
N ASN A 177 4.63 -1.49 -21.12
CA ASN A 177 3.72 -2.64 -20.95
C ASN A 177 3.68 -3.28 -19.54
N PRO A 178 3.60 -2.50 -18.46
CA PRO A 178 3.47 -3.08 -17.12
C PRO A 178 2.18 -3.91 -16.98
N ALA A 179 2.29 -5.16 -16.51
CA ALA A 179 1.16 -6.06 -16.32
C ALA A 179 0.17 -5.58 -15.24
N TRP A 180 0.66 -4.75 -14.31
CA TRP A 180 -0.10 -4.17 -13.21
C TRP A 180 -0.79 -2.83 -13.56
N ILE A 181 -0.71 -2.35 -14.80
CA ILE A 181 -1.54 -1.24 -15.31
C ILE A 181 -2.58 -1.82 -16.27
N PRO A 182 -3.88 -1.43 -16.16
CA PRO A 182 -4.42 -0.40 -15.28
C PRO A 182 -4.74 -0.84 -13.83
N GLY A 183 -4.42 -2.09 -13.45
CA GLY A 183 -4.83 -2.72 -12.19
C GLY A 183 -4.45 -2.01 -10.88
N LEU A 184 -3.33 -1.27 -10.86
CA LEU A 184 -2.85 -0.51 -9.70
C LEU A 184 -2.71 0.99 -9.96
N LEU A 185 -2.42 1.38 -11.20
CA LEU A 185 -2.34 2.78 -11.62
C LEU A 185 -3.17 3.00 -12.89
N PRO A 186 -3.82 4.16 -13.05
CA PRO A 186 -4.55 4.46 -14.28
C PRO A 186 -3.59 4.61 -15.47
N LEU A 187 -4.14 4.44 -16.68
CA LEU A 187 -3.40 4.53 -17.94
C LEU A 187 -2.67 5.88 -18.13
N THR A 188 -3.09 6.93 -17.43
CA THR A 188 -2.45 8.25 -17.42
C THR A 188 -1.02 8.21 -16.86
N TYR A 189 -0.66 7.21 -16.04
CA TYR A 189 0.71 7.00 -15.57
C TYR A 189 1.60 6.23 -16.55
N LYS A 190 1.07 5.74 -17.68
CA LYS A 190 1.87 4.93 -18.62
C LYS A 190 3.08 5.72 -19.13
N ALA A 191 4.21 5.04 -19.29
CA ALA A 191 5.39 5.63 -19.91
C ALA A 191 5.04 6.26 -21.28
N PRO A 192 5.35 7.55 -21.50
CA PRO A 192 4.97 8.25 -22.73
C PRO A 192 5.82 7.83 -23.94
N ARG A 193 7.03 7.33 -23.68
CA ARG A 193 8.00 7.02 -24.73
C ARG A 193 7.94 5.56 -25.16
N ARG A 194 8.04 5.33 -26.48
CA ARG A 194 8.05 3.97 -27.07
C ARG A 194 9.36 3.22 -26.85
N ASP A 195 10.46 3.95 -26.63
CA ASP A 195 11.79 3.42 -26.36
C ASP A 195 12.05 3.16 -24.87
N ALA A 196 11.03 3.31 -24.00
CA ALA A 196 11.14 2.96 -22.59
C ALA A 196 11.56 1.48 -22.42
N PRO A 197 12.38 1.16 -21.40
CA PRO A 197 12.73 -0.23 -21.07
C PRO A 197 11.48 -1.05 -20.75
N HIS A 198 11.59 -2.37 -20.74
CA HIS A 198 10.51 -3.21 -20.21
C HIS A 198 10.26 -2.88 -18.73
N SER A 199 9.00 -2.96 -18.30
CA SER A 199 8.65 -2.87 -16.87
C SER A 199 9.44 -3.91 -16.08
N ALA A 200 10.10 -3.46 -15.02
CA ALA A 200 10.77 -4.33 -14.04
C ALA A 200 9.93 -4.47 -12.76
N GLY A 201 8.71 -3.93 -12.76
CA GLY A 201 7.79 -3.95 -11.62
C GLY A 201 7.63 -2.60 -10.93
N LEU A 202 6.96 -2.64 -9.78
CA LEU A 202 6.55 -1.52 -8.95
C LEU A 202 7.09 -1.72 -7.52
N GLY A 203 7.76 -0.70 -6.99
CA GLY A 203 8.22 -0.60 -5.60
C GLY A 203 7.92 0.79 -5.03
N GLY A 204 8.75 1.25 -4.09
CA GLY A 204 8.60 2.53 -3.40
C GLY A 204 7.81 2.40 -2.10
N GLU A 205 7.22 3.51 -1.66
CA GLU A 205 6.48 3.62 -0.39
C GLU A 205 5.46 2.48 -0.22
N LEU A 206 5.74 1.55 0.69
CA LEU A 206 4.96 0.33 0.86
C LEU A 206 3.49 0.61 1.21
N PRO A 207 3.16 1.55 2.12
CA PRO A 207 1.78 1.91 2.38
C PRO A 207 1.03 2.44 1.15
N ILE A 208 1.71 3.14 0.23
CA ILE A 208 1.09 3.61 -1.02
C ILE A 208 0.75 2.41 -1.90
N VAL A 209 1.69 1.49 -2.13
CA VAL A 209 1.48 0.29 -2.94
C VAL A 209 0.28 -0.52 -2.42
N LEU A 210 0.20 -0.72 -1.11
CA LEU A 210 -0.93 -1.41 -0.47
C LEU A 210 -2.25 -0.64 -0.60
N GLY A 211 -2.22 0.70 -0.49
CA GLY A 211 -3.41 1.53 -0.72
C GLY A 211 -3.94 1.43 -2.16
N LEU A 212 -3.05 1.37 -3.16
CA LEU A 212 -3.43 1.14 -4.55
C LEU A 212 -4.10 -0.23 -4.75
N MET A 213 -3.59 -1.27 -4.10
CA MET A 213 -4.22 -2.58 -4.10
C MET A 213 -5.63 -2.48 -3.50
N ALA A 214 -5.79 -1.79 -2.36
CA ALA A 214 -7.06 -1.63 -1.67
C ALA A 214 -8.14 -0.92 -2.50
N LEU A 215 -7.76 -0.08 -3.47
CA LEU A 215 -8.71 0.52 -4.44
C LEU A 215 -9.43 -0.53 -5.30
N ASN A 216 -8.98 -1.78 -5.37
CA ASN A 216 -9.70 -2.86 -6.06
C ASN A 216 -10.85 -3.44 -5.24
N ALA A 217 -11.00 -3.04 -3.98
CA ALA A 217 -12.13 -3.42 -3.15
C ALA A 217 -13.43 -3.03 -3.85
N SER A 218 -14.37 -3.98 -3.94
CA SER A 218 -15.67 -3.71 -4.55
C SER A 218 -16.40 -2.59 -3.81
N PRO A 219 -17.23 -1.78 -4.50
CA PRO A 219 -18.15 -0.84 -3.88
C PRO A 219 -19.22 -1.63 -3.11
N GLY A 220 -18.86 -2.12 -1.93
CA GLY A 220 -19.78 -2.75 -0.99
C GLY A 220 -20.62 -1.71 -0.26
N SER A 221 -21.45 -2.18 0.66
CA SER A 221 -22.13 -1.30 1.63
C SER A 221 -21.10 -0.37 2.28
N VAL A 222 -21.50 0.90 2.48
CA VAL A 222 -20.67 1.94 3.11
C VAL A 222 -20.09 1.48 4.45
N MET A 223 -20.72 0.50 5.10
CA MET A 223 -20.37 -0.01 6.43
C MET A 223 -19.74 -1.41 6.45
N SER A 224 -19.50 -2.06 5.29
CA SER A 224 -18.93 -3.42 5.26
C SER A 224 -17.47 -3.45 4.80
N ASN A 225 -16.63 -4.16 5.53
CA ASN A 225 -15.20 -4.35 5.23
C ASN A 225 -14.89 -5.58 4.37
N HIS A 226 -15.86 -6.48 4.16
CA HIS A 226 -15.66 -7.72 3.39
C HIS A 226 -15.06 -7.48 1.99
N SER A 227 -15.35 -6.33 1.37
CA SER A 227 -14.78 -6.02 0.06
C SER A 227 -13.29 -5.71 0.10
N ILE A 228 -12.76 -5.18 1.20
CA ILE A 228 -11.33 -4.89 1.37
C ILE A 228 -10.57 -6.19 1.65
N ASP A 229 -11.08 -6.98 2.59
CA ASP A 229 -10.46 -8.25 2.97
C ASP A 229 -10.31 -9.18 1.75
N SER A 230 -11.29 -9.19 0.84
CA SER A 230 -11.26 -10.01 -0.39
C SER A 230 -10.15 -9.66 -1.38
N VAL A 231 -9.57 -8.46 -1.29
CA VAL A 231 -8.43 -8.07 -2.15
C VAL A 231 -7.17 -8.83 -1.75
N PHE A 232 -6.94 -8.95 -0.43
CA PHE A 232 -5.70 -9.47 0.14
C PHE A 232 -5.81 -10.91 0.66
N LEU A 233 -6.99 -11.32 1.13
CA LEU A 233 -7.23 -12.58 1.81
C LEU A 233 -8.06 -13.55 0.97
N GLY A 234 -8.01 -14.82 1.35
CA GLY A 234 -8.78 -15.90 0.72
C GLY A 234 -8.17 -16.43 -0.58
N HIS A 235 -8.93 -17.29 -1.26
CA HIS A 235 -8.46 -18.05 -2.42
C HIS A 235 -8.26 -17.18 -3.67
N ASN A 236 -9.08 -16.13 -3.83
CA ASN A 236 -9.11 -15.26 -5.01
C ASN A 236 -8.38 -13.92 -4.79
N ARG A 237 -7.46 -13.85 -3.82
CA ARG A 237 -6.64 -12.65 -3.57
C ARG A 237 -5.88 -12.25 -4.84
N LEU A 238 -5.75 -10.93 -5.05
CA LEU A 238 -5.23 -10.36 -6.29
C LEU A 238 -3.70 -10.26 -6.30
N TRP A 239 -3.08 -10.23 -5.12
CA TRP A 239 -1.63 -10.18 -4.94
C TRP A 239 -1.11 -11.49 -4.35
N ARG A 240 -0.21 -12.17 -5.08
CA ARG A 240 0.40 -13.43 -4.64
C ARG A 240 1.80 -13.60 -5.21
N HIS A 241 2.74 -14.01 -4.38
CA HIS A 241 4.15 -14.23 -4.74
C HIS A 241 4.79 -13.02 -5.45
N GLY A 242 4.36 -11.82 -5.07
CA GLY A 242 4.78 -10.57 -5.70
C GLY A 242 4.08 -10.24 -7.01
N ALA A 243 3.23 -11.09 -7.58
CA ALA A 243 2.51 -10.80 -8.82
C ALA A 243 1.12 -10.20 -8.53
N TRP A 244 0.74 -9.18 -9.31
CA TRP A 244 -0.61 -8.63 -9.32
C TRP A 244 -1.41 -9.23 -10.48
N THR A 245 -2.65 -9.65 -10.22
CA THR A 245 -3.42 -10.46 -11.18
C THR A 245 -4.68 -9.79 -11.73
N SER A 246 -5.05 -8.60 -11.25
CA SER A 246 -6.21 -7.86 -11.78
C SER A 246 -5.80 -7.01 -12.99
N PRO A 247 -6.32 -7.27 -14.20
CA PRO A 247 -6.01 -6.47 -15.38
C PRO A 247 -6.92 -5.23 -15.50
N ASP A 248 -8.01 -5.16 -14.75
CA ASP A 248 -9.02 -4.10 -14.87
C ASP A 248 -8.67 -2.89 -14.00
N ALA A 249 -9.11 -1.70 -14.44
CA ALA A 249 -9.00 -0.51 -13.61
C ALA A 249 -9.70 -0.73 -12.25
N PRO A 250 -9.10 -0.29 -11.12
CA PRO A 250 -9.68 -0.53 -9.80
C PRO A 250 -11.09 0.05 -9.69
N ARG A 251 -12.01 -0.73 -9.13
CA ARG A 251 -13.41 -0.33 -8.89
C ARG A 251 -13.55 0.85 -7.92
N GLY A 252 -12.50 1.13 -7.17
CA GLY A 252 -12.34 2.28 -6.31
C GLY A 252 -12.17 3.59 -7.07
N HIS A 253 -11.77 3.58 -8.34
CA HIS A 253 -11.72 4.81 -9.13
C HIS A 253 -13.13 5.33 -9.39
N PRO A 254 -13.40 6.61 -9.08
CA PRO A 254 -14.66 7.24 -9.48
C PRO A 254 -14.73 7.29 -11.02
N PRO A 255 -15.82 6.78 -11.64
CA PRO A 255 -15.96 6.73 -13.09
C PRO A 255 -16.28 8.12 -13.69
N THR A 256 -16.66 9.10 -12.88
CA THR A 256 -16.96 10.47 -13.32
C THR A 256 -16.31 11.53 -12.44
N ALA A 257 -16.20 12.77 -12.93
CA ALA A 257 -15.66 13.91 -12.19
C ALA A 257 -16.60 14.46 -11.10
N SER A 258 -17.84 13.96 -11.03
CA SER A 258 -18.85 14.41 -10.08
C SER A 258 -18.98 13.50 -8.86
N GLU A 259 -18.30 12.35 -8.86
CA GLU A 259 -18.33 11.40 -7.76
C GLU A 259 -17.23 11.70 -6.73
N ASP A 260 -17.56 11.44 -5.47
CA ASP A 260 -16.64 11.67 -4.37
C ASP A 260 -15.38 10.79 -4.47
N PRO A 261 -14.22 11.31 -4.06
CA PRO A 261 -13.00 10.53 -3.97
C PRO A 261 -13.20 9.30 -3.07
N LYS A 262 -12.50 8.22 -3.39
CA LYS A 262 -12.44 7.03 -2.53
C LYS A 262 -11.03 6.90 -1.98
N GLY A 263 -10.94 6.95 -0.66
CA GLY A 263 -9.68 6.95 0.07
C GLY A 263 -9.52 5.77 1.02
N PHE A 264 -8.27 5.43 1.29
CA PHE A 264 -7.87 4.46 2.30
C PHE A 264 -6.78 5.09 3.17
N ILE A 265 -6.80 4.78 4.45
CA ILE A 265 -5.65 4.95 5.34
C ILE A 265 -4.97 3.60 5.48
N VAL A 266 -3.69 3.57 5.13
CA VAL A 266 -2.86 2.38 5.16
C VAL A 266 -1.77 2.60 6.18
N LYS A 267 -1.64 1.64 7.09
CA LYS A 267 -0.58 1.63 8.09
C LYS A 267 0.16 0.31 8.03
N VAL A 268 1.48 0.39 8.03
CA VAL A 268 2.39 -0.75 8.08
C VAL A 268 3.09 -0.73 9.42
N PHE A 269 3.17 -1.89 10.05
CA PHE A 269 3.78 -2.11 11.35
C PHE A 269 4.84 -3.19 11.25
N PHE A 270 5.82 -3.13 12.14
CA PHE A 270 6.74 -4.24 12.32
C PHE A 270 5.97 -5.47 12.83
N ASP A 271 6.33 -6.63 12.31
CA ASP A 271 5.83 -7.93 12.76
C ASP A 271 6.82 -8.48 13.81
N PRO A 272 6.50 -8.43 15.11
CA PRO A 272 7.41 -8.89 16.16
C PRO A 272 7.67 -10.40 16.10
N ASP A 273 6.83 -11.16 15.40
CA ASP A 273 7.02 -12.60 15.20
C ASP A 273 7.93 -12.91 13.99
N ASN A 274 8.50 -11.88 13.33
CA ASN A 274 9.39 -12.01 12.20
C ASN A 274 10.71 -11.24 12.41
N GLN A 275 11.81 -11.97 12.53
CA GLN A 275 13.15 -11.41 12.70
C GLN A 275 13.64 -10.52 11.54
N TYR A 276 13.00 -10.58 10.37
CA TYR A 276 13.30 -9.75 9.21
C TYR A 276 12.28 -8.60 9.05
N SER A 277 11.55 -8.26 10.10
CA SER A 277 10.67 -7.08 10.15
C SER A 277 11.40 -5.91 10.80
N THR A 278 12.60 -5.60 10.32
CA THR A 278 13.38 -4.45 10.80
C THR A 278 13.15 -3.24 9.89
N ARG A 279 13.52 -2.05 10.37
CA ARG A 279 13.45 -0.81 9.58
C ARG A 279 14.26 -0.92 8.29
N GLU A 280 15.44 -1.51 8.39
CA GLU A 280 16.37 -1.72 7.29
C GLU A 280 15.82 -2.71 6.27
N ASP A 281 15.25 -3.83 6.74
CA ASP A 281 14.67 -4.85 5.85
C ASP A 281 13.45 -4.30 5.09
N LEU A 282 12.56 -3.58 5.76
CA LEU A 282 11.40 -2.94 5.11
C LEU A 282 11.83 -1.83 4.16
N HIS A 283 12.83 -1.03 4.52
CA HIS A 283 13.37 -0.02 3.62
C HIS A 283 14.00 -0.64 2.36
N SER A 284 14.77 -1.72 2.49
CA SER A 284 15.29 -2.48 1.34
C SER A 284 14.16 -3.06 0.48
N PHE A 285 13.08 -3.53 1.11
CA PHE A 285 11.92 -4.05 0.39
C PHE A 285 11.20 -2.99 -0.45
N GLU A 286 11.09 -1.76 0.06
CA GLU A 286 10.53 -0.61 -0.67
C GLU A 286 11.44 -0.15 -1.81
N TRP A 287 12.73 0.03 -1.54
CA TRP A 287 13.59 0.87 -2.38
C TRP A 287 14.64 0.13 -3.21
N GLU A 288 14.84 -1.18 -3.00
CA GLU A 288 15.87 -1.93 -3.73
C GLU A 288 15.31 -3.00 -4.68
N ARG A 289 13.99 -3.23 -4.66
CA ARG A 289 13.34 -4.27 -5.46
C ARG A 289 11.90 -3.89 -5.81
N ALA A 290 11.31 -4.68 -6.70
CA ALA A 290 9.88 -4.63 -6.98
C ALA A 290 9.09 -5.34 -5.88
N ILE A 291 8.13 -4.63 -5.28
CA ILE A 291 7.09 -5.18 -4.41
C ILE A 291 6.06 -5.94 -5.26
N VAL A 292 5.68 -5.35 -6.40
CA VAL A 292 4.86 -5.98 -7.43
C VAL A 292 5.71 -6.24 -8.66
N ARG A 293 5.90 -7.50 -9.00
CA ARG A 293 6.64 -7.98 -10.16
C ARG A 293 5.79 -7.86 -11.42
N ASP A 294 6.47 -7.65 -12.54
CA ASP A 294 5.88 -7.72 -13.88
C ASP A 294 5.75 -9.16 -14.37
#